data_AF-A0A928SR51-F1
#
_entry.id   AF-A0A928SR51-F1
#
_cell.length_a   1.000
_cell.length_b   1.000
_cell.length_c   1.000
_cell.angle_alpha   90.00
_cell.angle_beta   90.00
_cell.angle_gamma   90.00
#
_symmetry.space_group_name_H-M   'P 1'
#
loop_
_entity.id
_entity.type
_entity.pdbx_description
1 polymer ?
#
loop_
_entity_poly.entity_id
_entity_poly.type
_entity_poly.pdbx_seq_one_letter_code
_entity_poly.pdbx_strand_id
1 'polypeptide(L)'
;MAEEKKPKIDLKSRLGKKTVSAPSGPTIPPPVGLPKPAVPAPPFGSSPSQPARPQIDASNPYSAIHADQAPARAEPQAIKIEMTEEVVAAQKKGRAKIAVLAAVTAMVGGLLGYALGGGVERGKAAEAAVTGAEELAKEVEDASSKIDELAEVLKSAQAKLKDSKYPDEEVQKLGAIDIPFKGANLTGKGIGRFKAEIVTMLISFASGAHEANEGKDKIRSLLTSAKPAIEDLLAQQTTPKVRWGTYIENGPGGPWMSMQPLPEPFLVAKKDDKNFKWPEDFKLAQGGKTFTLKRYSSGDPTKAKQGEPYIIPVNPQTQNAVCPSDIQIRLVRELRGLEDVLRGDKTPGQEKDGLIDMGTVLADKLKGVGRP
;
A
#
# COMPACT_ATOMS: atom_id res chain seq x y z
N MET A 1 50.31 -36.80 -25.04
CA MET A 1 49.31 -37.90 -25.00
C MET A 1 48.46 -37.71 -23.75
N ALA A 2 47.25 -37.16 -23.92
CA ALA A 2 46.07 -37.31 -23.04
C ALA A 2 45.07 -36.20 -23.41
N GLU A 3 44.15 -36.51 -24.33
CA GLU A 3 42.95 -35.73 -24.59
C GLU A 3 41.85 -36.19 -23.63
N GLU A 4 41.27 -35.29 -22.83
CA GLU A 4 40.02 -35.55 -22.11
C GLU A 4 38.85 -34.80 -22.76
N LYS A 5 37.90 -35.60 -23.25
CA LYS A 5 36.67 -35.23 -23.96
C LYS A 5 35.65 -34.59 -23.03
N LYS A 6 35.15 -33.40 -23.41
CA LYS A 6 33.91 -32.83 -22.86
C LYS A 6 32.69 -33.69 -23.23
N PRO A 7 31.74 -33.95 -22.30
CA PRO A 7 30.53 -34.71 -22.61
C PRO A 7 29.56 -33.87 -23.47
N LYS A 8 29.16 -34.43 -24.62
CA LYS A 8 28.13 -33.88 -25.51
C LYS A 8 26.75 -34.14 -24.90
N ILE A 9 26.09 -33.07 -24.47
CA ILE A 9 24.69 -33.10 -24.04
C ILE A 9 23.83 -33.27 -25.31
N ASP A 10 23.18 -34.42 -25.43
CA ASP A 10 22.33 -34.76 -26.58
C ASP A 10 20.98 -34.03 -26.45
N LEU A 11 20.74 -33.02 -27.30
CA LEU A 11 19.49 -32.24 -27.31
C LEU A 11 18.27 -33.03 -27.79
N LYS A 12 18.46 -34.23 -28.36
CA LYS A 12 17.39 -35.04 -28.96
C LYS A 12 16.47 -35.72 -27.95
N SER A 13 16.87 -35.82 -26.68
CA SER A 13 16.05 -36.41 -25.62
C SER A 13 15.19 -35.39 -24.85
N ARG A 14 15.33 -34.08 -25.10
CA ARG A 14 14.49 -33.03 -24.47
C ARG A 14 13.43 -32.43 -25.39
N LEU A 15 13.40 -32.80 -26.66
CA LEU A 15 12.35 -32.37 -27.59
C LEU A 15 11.26 -33.44 -27.68
N GLY A 16 10.46 -33.53 -26.62
CA GLY A 16 9.23 -34.31 -26.61
C GLY A 16 8.29 -33.84 -27.72
N LYS A 17 7.86 -34.79 -28.54
CA LYS A 17 6.86 -34.67 -29.61
C LYS A 17 5.64 -33.87 -29.15
N LYS A 18 5.40 -32.71 -29.78
CA LYS A 18 4.04 -32.20 -30.02
C LYS A 18 3.92 -31.89 -31.50
N THR A 19 3.06 -32.66 -32.15
CA THR A 19 2.66 -32.59 -33.55
C THR A 19 2.07 -31.23 -33.89
N VAL A 20 2.54 -30.64 -34.99
CA VAL A 20 1.94 -29.51 -35.68
C VAL A 20 0.92 -30.08 -36.68
N SER A 21 -0.34 -29.65 -36.57
CA SER A 21 -1.31 -29.64 -37.67
C SER A 21 -2.00 -28.27 -37.67
N ALA A 22 -1.97 -27.60 -38.82
CA ALA A 22 -2.74 -26.39 -39.13
C ALA A 22 -3.78 -26.75 -40.23
N PRO A 23 -4.62 -25.81 -40.69
CA PRO A 23 -5.85 -25.33 -40.05
C PRO A 23 -7.10 -25.71 -40.88
N SER A 24 -8.22 -25.99 -40.22
CA SER A 24 -9.55 -25.98 -40.84
C SER A 24 -10.52 -25.24 -39.92
N GLY A 25 -11.12 -24.18 -40.44
CA GLY A 25 -12.11 -23.39 -39.71
C GLY A 25 -13.37 -24.19 -39.41
N PRO A 26 -14.08 -23.81 -38.35
CA PRO A 26 -15.49 -23.49 -38.54
C PRO A 26 -15.95 -22.23 -37.79
N THR A 27 -16.97 -21.65 -38.40
CA THR A 27 -17.92 -20.62 -37.98
C THR A 27 -18.23 -20.58 -36.47
N ILE A 28 -18.19 -19.37 -35.91
CA ILE A 28 -18.58 -19.06 -34.53
C ILE A 28 -20.12 -18.95 -34.47
N PRO A 29 -20.84 -19.79 -33.69
CA PRO A 29 -22.24 -19.55 -33.38
C PRO A 29 -22.39 -18.48 -32.26
N PRO A 30 -23.48 -17.71 -32.24
CA PRO A 30 -23.70 -16.66 -31.23
C PRO A 30 -23.84 -17.26 -29.82
N PRO A 31 -23.40 -16.53 -28.77
CA PRO A 31 -23.41 -17.02 -27.41
C PRO A 31 -24.85 -17.19 -26.89
N VAL A 32 -25.15 -18.40 -26.44
CA VAL A 32 -26.39 -18.77 -25.77
C VAL A 32 -26.28 -18.44 -24.28
N GLY A 33 -27.22 -17.63 -23.78
CA GLY A 33 -27.78 -17.71 -22.42
C GLY A 33 -26.85 -17.46 -21.22
N LEU A 34 -26.67 -16.19 -20.85
CA LEU A 34 -26.33 -15.81 -19.47
C LEU A 34 -27.62 -15.85 -18.60
N PRO A 35 -27.65 -16.56 -17.46
CA PRO A 35 -28.75 -16.46 -16.51
C PRO A 35 -28.76 -15.08 -15.86
N LYS A 36 -29.88 -14.36 -15.99
CA LYS A 36 -30.14 -13.09 -15.31
C LYS A 36 -30.24 -13.32 -13.79
N PRO A 37 -29.60 -12.50 -12.94
CA PRO A 37 -29.96 -12.42 -11.53
C PRO A 37 -31.39 -11.89 -11.42
N ALA A 38 -32.30 -12.73 -10.92
CA ALA A 38 -33.65 -12.29 -10.57
C ALA A 38 -33.56 -11.42 -9.32
N VAL A 39 -33.73 -10.11 -9.47
CA VAL A 39 -34.00 -9.19 -8.37
C VAL A 39 -35.51 -9.15 -8.19
N PRO A 40 -36.08 -9.66 -7.09
CA PRO A 40 -37.49 -9.49 -6.81
C PRO A 40 -37.75 -8.04 -6.36
N ALA A 41 -38.65 -7.35 -7.03
CA ALA A 41 -39.15 -6.04 -6.61
C ALA A 41 -39.93 -6.17 -5.28
N PRO A 42 -39.86 -5.17 -4.38
CA PRO A 42 -40.60 -5.20 -3.12
C PRO A 42 -42.10 -4.88 -3.35
N PRO A 43 -43.03 -5.66 -2.79
CA PRO A 43 -44.43 -5.27 -2.75
C PRO A 43 -44.65 -4.25 -1.63
N PHE A 44 -45.25 -3.11 -1.99
CA PHE A 44 -45.81 -2.17 -1.04
C PHE A 44 -47.07 -2.77 -0.38
N GLY A 45 -47.11 -2.72 0.95
CA GLY A 45 -48.36 -2.55 1.71
C GLY A 45 -48.72 -3.65 2.72
N SER A 46 -48.70 -3.26 4.00
CA SER A 46 -49.72 -3.46 5.05
C SER A 46 -49.30 -4.15 6.37
N SER A 47 -49.39 -3.34 7.44
CA SER A 47 -49.55 -3.61 8.89
C SER A 47 -48.46 -4.30 9.74
N PRO A 48 -48.16 -3.77 10.94
CA PRO A 48 -47.20 -4.36 11.89
C PRO A 48 -47.87 -5.42 12.78
N SER A 49 -47.38 -6.66 12.69
CA SER A 49 -47.65 -7.73 13.65
C SER A 49 -46.46 -7.92 14.60
N GLN A 50 -46.76 -7.80 15.90
CA GLN A 50 -46.12 -8.36 17.10
C GLN A 50 -44.73 -9.05 16.99
N PRO A 51 -43.77 -8.72 17.88
CA PRO A 51 -42.50 -9.45 17.93
C PRO A 51 -42.69 -10.89 18.44
N ALA A 52 -42.11 -11.84 17.70
CA ALA A 52 -42.06 -13.26 18.01
C ALA A 52 -41.23 -13.52 19.28
N ARG A 53 -41.72 -14.41 20.14
CA ARG A 53 -40.97 -14.94 21.30
C ARG A 53 -39.83 -15.85 20.80
N PRO A 54 -38.67 -15.87 21.47
CA PRO A 54 -37.56 -16.75 21.10
C PRO A 54 -37.96 -18.23 21.27
N GLN A 55 -37.78 -19.03 20.21
CA GLN A 55 -37.93 -20.48 20.26
C GLN A 55 -36.69 -21.10 20.91
N ILE A 56 -36.91 -21.91 21.94
CA ILE A 56 -35.88 -22.67 22.65
C ILE A 56 -35.62 -23.95 21.85
N ASP A 57 -34.38 -24.12 21.39
CA ASP A 57 -33.90 -25.34 20.73
C ASP A 57 -33.76 -26.47 21.76
N ALA A 58 -34.56 -27.52 21.59
CA ALA A 58 -34.63 -28.67 22.48
C ALA A 58 -33.46 -29.66 22.33
N SER A 59 -32.53 -29.42 21.39
CA SER A 59 -31.38 -30.29 21.14
C SER A 59 -30.06 -29.77 21.73
N ASN A 60 -30.08 -28.61 22.41
CA ASN A 60 -28.89 -27.99 22.95
C ASN A 60 -28.76 -28.24 24.49
N PRO A 61 -27.77 -29.01 24.96
CA PRO A 61 -27.64 -29.36 26.39
C PRO A 61 -27.23 -28.19 27.29
N TYR A 62 -26.97 -26.99 26.74
CA TYR A 62 -26.64 -25.78 27.49
C TYR A 62 -27.74 -24.70 27.46
N SER A 63 -28.88 -24.93 26.79
CA SER A 63 -30.02 -24.00 26.78
C SER A 63 -31.03 -24.23 27.92
N ALA A 64 -30.80 -25.22 28.79
CA ALA A 64 -31.71 -25.64 29.86
C ALA A 64 -31.30 -25.14 31.27
N ILE A 65 -30.71 -23.94 31.39
CA ILE A 65 -30.74 -23.24 32.68
C ILE A 65 -32.05 -22.45 32.73
N HIS A 66 -33.09 -23.16 33.15
CA HIS A 66 -34.41 -22.60 33.44
C HIS A 66 -34.27 -21.45 34.46
N ALA A 67 -34.82 -20.28 34.11
CA ALA A 67 -35.12 -19.20 35.05
C ALA A 67 -36.31 -19.53 35.99
N ASP A 68 -36.48 -20.81 36.34
CA ASP A 68 -37.60 -21.34 37.15
C ASP A 68 -37.13 -22.24 38.29
N GLN A 69 -35.81 -22.33 38.55
CA GLN A 69 -35.28 -22.95 39.76
C GLN A 69 -34.74 -21.87 40.70
N ALA A 70 -35.63 -21.00 41.15
CA ALA A 70 -35.48 -20.41 42.47
C ALA A 70 -35.67 -21.53 43.51
N PRO A 71 -34.84 -21.63 44.57
CA PRO A 71 -35.06 -22.61 45.62
C PRO A 71 -36.46 -22.44 46.21
N ALA A 72 -37.22 -23.55 46.24
CA ALA A 72 -38.53 -23.59 46.86
C ALA A 72 -38.42 -23.07 48.29
N ARG A 73 -38.95 -21.86 48.50
CA ARG A 73 -39.06 -21.26 49.81
C ARG A 73 -39.95 -22.18 50.63
N ALA A 74 -39.37 -22.82 51.64
CA ALA A 74 -40.14 -23.55 52.64
C ALA A 74 -41.25 -22.63 53.17
N GLU A 75 -42.50 -23.08 53.00
CA GLU A 75 -43.64 -22.34 53.53
C GLU A 75 -43.48 -22.24 55.06
N PRO A 76 -43.41 -21.03 55.63
CA PRO A 76 -43.39 -20.89 57.08
C PRO A 76 -44.74 -21.40 57.58
N GLN A 77 -44.71 -22.44 58.41
CA GLN A 77 -45.89 -22.95 59.09
C GLN A 77 -46.59 -21.79 59.79
N ALA A 78 -47.82 -21.52 59.37
CA ALA A 78 -48.66 -20.50 59.95
C ALA A 78 -49.07 -20.94 61.36
N ILE A 79 -48.26 -20.58 62.35
CA ILE A 79 -48.72 -20.46 63.72
C ILE A 79 -49.75 -19.33 63.68
N LYS A 80 -51.04 -19.69 63.77
CA LYS A 80 -52.14 -18.74 63.97
C LYS A 80 -51.95 -18.07 65.33
N ILE A 81 -51.14 -17.02 65.33
CA ILE A 81 -51.18 -16.01 66.38
C ILE A 81 -52.29 -15.08 65.93
N GLU A 82 -53.38 -15.04 66.69
CA GLU A 82 -54.43 -14.04 66.53
C GLU A 82 -53.80 -12.66 66.73
N MET A 83 -53.32 -12.06 65.64
CA MET A 83 -52.84 -10.69 65.62
C MET A 83 -54.07 -9.80 65.75
N THR A 84 -54.27 -9.26 66.95
CA THR A 84 -55.16 -8.13 67.16
C THR A 84 -54.81 -7.01 66.18
N GLU A 85 -55.86 -6.38 65.63
CA GLU A 85 -55.82 -5.36 64.57
C GLU A 85 -54.86 -4.19 64.88
N GLU A 86 -54.54 -3.99 66.14
CA GLU A 86 -53.60 -2.99 66.66
C GLU A 86 -52.14 -3.23 66.24
N VAL A 87 -51.68 -4.47 66.12
CA VAL A 87 -50.27 -4.80 65.82
C VAL A 87 -49.98 -4.66 64.31
N VAL A 88 -50.96 -4.97 63.46
CA VAL A 88 -50.88 -4.80 62.00
C VAL A 88 -50.88 -3.32 61.61
N ALA A 89 -51.67 -2.50 62.33
CA ALA A 89 -51.66 -1.04 62.16
C ALA A 89 -50.33 -0.40 62.61
N ALA A 90 -49.73 -0.90 63.70
CA ALA A 90 -48.42 -0.44 64.17
C ALA A 90 -47.29 -0.79 63.20
N GLN A 91 -47.30 -2.00 62.60
CA GLN A 91 -46.28 -2.44 61.66
C GLN A 91 -46.36 -1.72 60.30
N LYS A 92 -47.57 -1.37 59.83
CA LYS A 92 -47.78 -0.53 58.63
C LYS A 92 -47.22 0.90 58.82
N LYS A 93 -47.40 1.50 60.01
CA LYS A 93 -46.88 2.84 60.32
C LYS A 93 -45.35 2.87 60.45
N GLY A 94 -44.71 1.78 60.91
CA GLY A 94 -43.24 1.67 60.98
C GLY A 94 -42.57 1.49 59.63
N ARG A 95 -43.12 0.61 58.77
CA ARG A 95 -42.56 0.34 57.43
C ARG A 95 -42.66 1.52 56.47
N ALA A 96 -43.73 2.31 56.55
CA ALA A 96 -43.86 3.52 55.74
C ALA A 96 -42.78 4.56 56.07
N LYS A 97 -42.45 4.74 57.36
CA LYS A 97 -41.39 5.67 57.78
C LYS A 97 -40.00 5.19 57.36
N ILE A 98 -39.72 3.89 57.46
CA ILE A 98 -38.44 3.30 57.04
C ILE A 98 -38.29 3.32 55.51
N ALA A 99 -39.37 3.05 54.76
CA ALA A 99 -39.37 3.11 53.30
C ALA A 99 -39.16 4.54 52.78
N VAL A 100 -39.79 5.53 53.41
CA VAL A 100 -39.57 6.95 53.07
C VAL A 100 -38.14 7.38 53.42
N LEU A 101 -37.61 6.97 54.58
CA LEU A 101 -36.22 7.27 54.96
C LEU A 101 -35.22 6.63 53.98
N ALA A 102 -35.45 5.38 53.57
CA ALA A 102 -34.63 4.69 52.58
C ALA A 102 -34.71 5.36 51.19
N ALA A 103 -35.89 5.81 50.77
CA ALA A 103 -36.08 6.54 49.52
C ALA A 103 -35.38 7.91 49.52
N VAL A 104 -35.46 8.65 50.62
CA VAL A 104 -34.75 9.93 50.78
C VAL A 104 -33.24 9.71 50.82
N THR A 105 -32.76 8.68 51.53
CA THR A 105 -31.32 8.35 51.59
C THR A 105 -30.78 7.89 50.23
N ALA A 106 -31.56 7.10 49.47
CA ALA A 106 -31.20 6.70 48.11
C ALA A 106 -31.23 7.88 47.12
N MET A 107 -32.15 8.84 47.30
CA MET A 107 -32.21 10.03 46.46
C MET A 107 -31.05 10.99 46.75
N VAL A 108 -30.72 11.22 48.02
CA VAL A 108 -29.57 12.05 48.42
C VAL A 108 -28.25 11.36 48.05
N GLY A 109 -28.12 10.05 48.30
CA GLY A 109 -26.96 9.26 47.90
C GLY A 109 -26.80 9.13 46.38
N GLY A 110 -27.90 9.03 45.63
CA GLY A 110 -27.91 8.99 44.17
C GLY A 110 -27.53 10.34 43.54
N LEU A 111 -28.02 11.45 44.09
CA LEU A 111 -27.66 12.80 43.62
C LEU A 111 -26.21 13.17 43.95
N LEU A 112 -25.74 12.87 45.17
CA LEU A 112 -24.34 13.09 45.55
C LEU A 112 -23.39 12.14 44.82
N GLY A 113 -23.78 10.87 44.65
CA GLY A 113 -23.01 9.87 43.91
C GLY A 113 -22.86 10.21 42.44
N TYR A 114 -23.90 10.71 41.78
CA TYR A 114 -23.87 11.14 40.37
C TYR A 114 -23.02 12.41 40.17
N ALA A 115 -23.14 13.39 41.08
CA ALA A 115 -22.38 14.64 40.98
C ALA A 115 -20.87 14.47 41.29
N LEU A 116 -20.54 13.67 42.31
CA LEU A 116 -19.14 13.42 42.70
C LEU A 116 -18.47 12.38 41.78
N GLY A 117 -19.20 11.33 41.38
CA GLY A 117 -18.71 10.33 40.43
C GLY A 117 -18.36 10.96 39.07
N GLY A 118 -19.26 11.79 38.53
CA GLY A 118 -19.02 12.49 37.27
C GLY A 118 -17.88 13.50 37.32
N GLY A 119 -17.62 14.13 38.47
CA GLY A 119 -16.49 15.06 38.66
C GLY A 119 -15.13 14.36 38.68
N VAL A 120 -15.01 13.26 39.42
CA VAL A 120 -13.78 12.46 39.51
C VAL A 120 -13.48 11.74 38.19
N GLU A 121 -14.50 11.20 37.51
CA GLU A 121 -14.34 10.61 36.18
C GLU A 121 -13.97 11.65 35.11
N ARG A 122 -14.55 12.86 35.18
CA ARG A 122 -14.14 13.97 34.30
C ARG A 122 -12.70 14.39 34.56
N GLY A 123 -12.28 14.48 35.82
CA GLY A 123 -10.90 14.79 36.21
C GLY A 123 -9.90 13.73 35.70
N LYS A 124 -10.13 12.46 36.01
CA LYS A 124 -9.27 11.34 35.57
C LYS A 124 -9.14 11.24 34.06
N ALA A 125 -10.24 11.41 33.34
CA ALA A 125 -10.18 11.35 31.88
C ALA A 125 -9.62 12.64 31.25
N ALA A 126 -9.56 13.76 31.98
CA ALA A 126 -8.90 14.98 31.51
C ALA A 126 -7.38 14.85 31.70
N GLU A 127 -6.96 14.31 32.85
CA GLU A 127 -5.58 13.92 33.12
C GLU A 127 -5.09 12.87 32.11
N ALA A 128 -5.87 11.82 31.85
CA ALA A 128 -5.54 10.82 30.83
C ALA A 128 -5.41 11.41 29.41
N ALA A 129 -6.17 12.45 29.08
CA ALA A 129 -6.05 13.15 27.81
C ALA A 129 -4.77 13.99 27.73
N VAL A 130 -4.38 14.67 28.82
CA VAL A 130 -3.13 15.43 28.86
C VAL A 130 -1.92 14.50 28.79
N THR A 131 -1.90 13.43 29.59
CA THR A 131 -0.84 12.41 29.55
C THR A 131 -0.79 11.74 28.18
N GLY A 132 -1.94 11.37 27.62
CA GLY A 132 -2.03 10.78 26.28
C GLY A 132 -1.53 11.73 25.18
N ALA A 133 -1.77 13.04 25.30
CA ALA A 133 -1.26 14.04 24.37
C ALA A 133 0.27 14.18 24.47
N GLU A 134 0.85 14.13 25.66
CA GLU A 134 2.30 14.17 25.85
C GLU A 134 2.98 12.92 25.25
N GLU A 135 2.41 11.74 25.47
CA GLU A 135 2.90 10.50 24.87
C GLU A 135 2.77 10.53 23.33
N LEU A 136 1.64 10.99 22.80
CA LEU A 136 1.46 11.13 21.35
C LEU A 136 2.44 12.14 20.76
N ALA A 137 2.75 13.23 21.45
CA ALA A 137 3.72 14.19 20.97
C ALA A 137 5.10 13.54 20.79
N LYS A 138 5.54 12.74 21.77
CA LYS A 138 6.80 11.98 21.67
C LYS A 138 6.77 10.95 20.53
N GLU A 139 5.68 10.19 20.41
CA GLU A 139 5.54 9.21 19.32
C GLU A 139 5.50 9.86 17.94
N VAL A 140 4.88 11.04 17.81
CA VAL A 140 4.86 11.83 16.56
C VAL A 140 6.25 12.39 16.26
N GLU A 141 7.01 12.85 17.25
CA GLU A 141 8.39 13.32 17.07
C GLU A 141 9.32 12.18 16.63
N ASP A 142 9.25 11.02 17.29
CA ASP A 142 10.01 9.82 16.93
C ASP A 142 9.68 9.39 15.49
N ALA A 143 8.39 9.40 15.12
CA ALA A 143 7.95 9.10 13.77
C ALA A 143 8.44 10.13 12.75
N SER A 144 8.40 11.43 13.10
CA SER A 144 8.90 12.52 12.24
C SER A 144 10.40 12.39 12.00
N SER A 145 11.18 12.01 13.01
CA SER A 145 12.61 11.71 12.84
C SER A 145 12.85 10.55 11.86
N LYS A 146 12.01 9.51 11.88
CA LYS A 146 12.10 8.40 10.92
C LYS A 146 11.64 8.78 9.52
N ILE A 147 10.67 9.69 9.41
CA ILE A 147 10.23 10.28 8.14
C ILE A 147 11.36 11.11 7.53
N ASP A 148 12.10 11.89 8.32
CA ASP A 148 13.28 12.64 7.87
C ASP A 148 14.42 11.72 7.42
N GLU A 149 14.74 10.69 8.21
CA GLU A 149 15.73 9.66 7.83
C GLU A 149 15.34 9.01 6.48
N LEU A 150 14.06 8.67 6.29
CA LEU A 150 13.55 8.11 5.04
C LEU A 150 13.73 9.09 3.88
N ALA A 151 13.37 10.36 4.08
CA ALA A 151 13.48 11.40 3.05
C ALA A 151 14.93 11.63 2.60
N GLU A 152 15.91 11.60 3.52
CA GLU A 152 17.33 11.72 3.18
C GLU A 152 17.86 10.47 2.44
N VAL A 153 17.42 9.27 2.83
CA VAL A 153 17.79 8.03 2.12
C VAL A 153 17.24 8.04 0.69
N LEU A 154 16.00 8.47 0.48
CA LEU A 154 15.39 8.58 -0.85
C LEU A 154 16.13 9.60 -1.73
N LYS A 155 16.49 10.75 -1.15
CA LYS A 155 17.28 11.78 -1.84
C LYS A 155 18.66 11.27 -2.24
N SER A 156 19.35 10.56 -1.34
CA SER A 156 20.64 9.91 -1.64
C SER A 156 20.51 8.86 -2.75
N ALA A 157 19.45 8.03 -2.69
CA ALA A 157 19.19 7.03 -3.72
C ALA A 157 18.95 7.68 -5.10
N GLN A 158 18.18 8.77 -5.13
CA GLN A 158 17.93 9.52 -6.36
C GLN A 158 19.23 10.18 -6.90
N ALA A 159 20.08 10.73 -6.03
CA ALA A 159 21.36 11.30 -6.42
C ALA A 159 22.30 10.24 -7.03
N LYS A 160 22.44 9.07 -6.38
CA LYS A 160 23.25 7.95 -6.92
C LYS A 160 22.73 7.49 -8.28
N LEU A 161 21.41 7.38 -8.45
CA LEU A 161 20.80 7.01 -9.74
C LEU A 161 21.05 8.06 -10.83
N LYS A 162 21.07 9.36 -10.50
CA LYS A 162 21.46 10.45 -11.41
C LYS A 162 22.95 10.38 -11.79
N ASP A 163 23.79 9.99 -10.85
CA ASP A 163 25.23 9.80 -11.03
C ASP A 163 25.59 8.45 -11.68
N SER A 164 24.62 7.77 -12.31
CA SER A 164 24.77 6.47 -12.97
C SER A 164 25.25 5.34 -12.04
N LYS A 165 24.98 5.42 -10.73
CA LYS A 165 25.37 4.41 -9.73
C LYS A 165 24.13 3.74 -9.13
N TYR A 166 24.23 2.43 -8.90
CA TYR A 166 23.17 1.69 -8.23
C TYR A 166 23.21 1.93 -6.71
N PRO A 167 22.08 2.25 -6.06
CA PRO A 167 22.06 2.64 -4.65
C PRO A 167 21.91 1.42 -3.71
N ASP A 168 22.90 0.52 -3.68
CA ASP A 168 22.85 -0.71 -2.85
C ASP A 168 22.65 -0.43 -1.36
N GLU A 169 23.41 0.54 -0.82
CA GLU A 169 23.37 0.90 0.60
C GLU A 169 22.03 1.52 0.99
N GLU A 170 21.46 2.37 0.13
CA GLU A 170 20.16 2.99 0.37
C GLU A 170 19.04 1.97 0.30
N VAL A 171 19.09 1.01 -0.62
CA VAL A 171 18.10 -0.08 -0.68
C VAL A 171 18.09 -0.89 0.62
N GLN A 172 19.26 -1.11 1.24
CA GLN A 172 19.35 -1.76 2.55
C GLN A 172 18.78 -0.87 3.65
N LYS A 173 19.12 0.42 3.68
CA LYS A 173 18.61 1.40 4.66
C LYS A 173 17.10 1.58 4.57
N LEU A 174 16.54 1.65 3.36
CA LEU A 174 15.09 1.67 3.12
C LEU A 174 14.40 0.47 3.75
N GLY A 175 15.06 -0.69 3.79
CA GLY A 175 14.53 -1.89 4.43
C GLY A 175 14.55 -1.87 5.96
N ALA A 176 15.38 -1.01 6.56
CA ALA A 176 15.55 -0.92 8.01
C ALA A 176 14.72 0.21 8.64
N ILE A 177 14.32 1.20 7.85
CA ILE A 177 13.48 2.31 8.33
C ILE A 177 12.03 1.85 8.37
N ASP A 178 11.40 1.98 9.53
CA ASP A 178 9.96 1.80 9.72
C ASP A 178 9.45 3.02 10.49
N ILE A 179 8.37 3.64 10.01
CA ILE A 179 7.75 4.78 10.70
C ILE A 179 6.80 4.22 11.76
N PRO A 180 7.10 4.35 13.07
CA PRO A 180 6.41 3.64 14.14
C PRO A 180 5.11 4.35 14.59
N PHE A 181 4.31 4.84 13.66
CA PHE A 181 3.06 5.55 13.98
C PHE A 181 1.89 4.99 13.18
N LYS A 182 0.89 4.45 13.89
CA LYS A 182 -0.26 3.75 13.32
C LYS A 182 -1.50 3.92 14.20
N GLY A 183 -2.68 3.57 13.69
CA GLY A 183 -3.94 3.76 14.43
C GLY A 183 -3.96 3.14 15.84
N ALA A 184 -3.18 2.07 16.07
CA ALA A 184 -3.02 1.47 17.40
C ALA A 184 -2.45 2.44 18.44
N ASN A 185 -1.54 3.33 18.03
CA ASN A 185 -0.96 4.38 18.89
C ASN A 185 -2.01 5.34 19.44
N LEU A 186 -3.16 5.48 18.78
CA LEU A 186 -4.22 6.41 19.21
C LEU A 186 -5.11 5.82 20.31
N THR A 187 -5.03 4.51 20.56
CA THR A 187 -5.93 3.80 21.48
C THR A 187 -5.53 4.06 22.93
N GLY A 188 -6.52 4.33 23.78
CA GLY A 188 -6.30 4.55 25.22
C GLY A 188 -5.72 5.92 25.60
N LYS A 189 -5.38 6.78 24.63
CA LYS A 189 -4.75 8.08 24.87
C LYS A 189 -5.72 9.26 25.01
N GLY A 190 -7.00 8.97 25.26
CA GLY A 190 -8.01 10.00 25.52
C GLY A 190 -8.32 10.92 24.34
N ILE A 191 -8.00 10.52 23.10
CA ILE A 191 -8.10 11.36 21.89
C ILE A 191 -9.51 11.96 21.67
N GLY A 192 -10.56 11.32 22.19
CA GLY A 192 -11.94 11.81 22.10
C GLY A 192 -12.20 13.13 22.85
N ARG A 193 -11.23 13.60 23.65
CA ARG A 193 -11.28 14.90 24.33
C ARG A 193 -10.44 15.97 23.65
N PHE A 194 -9.68 15.63 22.61
CA PHE A 194 -8.91 16.61 21.88
C PHE A 194 -9.83 17.45 20.99
N LYS A 195 -9.34 18.62 20.56
CA LYS A 195 -10.02 19.39 19.52
C LYS A 195 -10.16 18.53 18.27
N ALA A 196 -11.29 18.65 17.57
CA ALA A 196 -11.57 17.86 16.36
C ALA A 196 -10.43 17.96 15.33
N GLU A 197 -9.84 19.14 15.18
CA GLU A 197 -8.69 19.39 14.32
C GLU A 197 -7.47 18.49 14.67
N ILE A 198 -7.12 18.35 15.96
CA ILE A 198 -6.01 17.50 16.42
C ILE A 198 -6.30 16.04 16.11
N VAL A 199 -7.54 15.59 16.32
CA VAL A 199 -7.95 14.22 16.00
C VAL A 199 -7.83 13.97 14.49
N THR A 200 -8.28 14.90 13.65
CA THR A 200 -8.13 14.80 12.20
C THR A 200 -6.65 14.73 11.80
N MET A 201 -5.79 15.59 12.34
CA MET A 201 -4.34 15.55 12.06
C MET A 201 -3.69 14.25 12.52
N LEU A 202 -4.06 13.71 13.69
CA LEU A 202 -3.56 12.40 14.17
C LEU A 202 -3.91 11.27 13.19
N ILE A 203 -5.15 11.25 12.69
CA ILE A 203 -5.60 10.26 11.73
C ILE A 203 -4.86 10.44 10.39
N SER A 204 -4.78 11.66 9.88
CA SER A 204 -4.05 11.98 8.64
C SER A 204 -2.57 11.61 8.74
N PHE A 205 -1.92 11.90 9.87
CA PHE A 205 -0.52 11.55 10.11
C PHE A 205 -0.33 10.03 10.19
N ALA A 206 -1.23 9.30 10.85
CA ALA A 206 -1.20 7.83 10.88
C ALA A 206 -1.42 7.19 9.50
N SER A 207 -2.36 7.70 8.72
CA SER A 207 -2.58 7.26 7.34
C SER A 207 -1.36 7.57 6.47
N GLY A 208 -0.80 8.77 6.58
CA GLY A 208 0.39 9.17 5.84
C GLY A 208 1.63 8.33 6.20
N ALA A 209 1.84 8.05 7.49
CA ALA A 209 2.93 7.18 7.95
C ALA A 209 2.80 5.75 7.39
N HIS A 210 1.57 5.24 7.31
CA HIS A 210 1.29 3.95 6.69
C HIS A 210 1.56 3.95 5.19
N GLU A 211 1.06 4.94 4.46
CA GLU A 211 1.31 5.11 3.02
C GLU A 211 2.80 5.27 2.71
N ALA A 212 3.53 6.01 3.55
CA ALA A 212 4.97 6.17 3.44
C ALA A 212 5.72 4.84 3.61
N ASN A 213 5.32 4.01 4.59
CA ASN A 213 5.87 2.67 4.76
C ASN A 213 5.57 1.76 3.56
N GLU A 214 4.34 1.79 3.02
CA GLU A 214 4.02 1.02 1.80
C GLU A 214 4.82 1.50 0.59
N GLY A 215 4.93 2.82 0.38
CA GLY A 215 5.68 3.42 -0.71
C GLY A 215 7.15 3.02 -0.66
N LYS A 216 7.74 3.08 0.54
CA LYS A 216 9.10 2.60 0.82
C LYS A 216 9.28 1.13 0.44
N ASP A 217 8.35 0.25 0.84
CA ASP A 217 8.43 -1.18 0.53
C ASP A 217 8.26 -1.46 -0.98
N LYS A 218 7.37 -0.72 -1.66
CA LYS A 218 7.21 -0.77 -3.12
C LYS A 218 8.50 -0.37 -3.83
N ILE A 219 9.12 0.74 -3.43
CA ILE A 219 10.40 1.22 -4.00
C ILE A 219 11.51 0.20 -3.76
N ARG A 220 11.64 -0.31 -2.53
CA ARG A 220 12.62 -1.34 -2.18
C ARG A 220 12.43 -2.60 -3.03
N SER A 221 11.19 -3.05 -3.20
CA SER A 221 10.85 -4.22 -4.02
C SER A 221 11.21 -3.98 -5.50
N LEU A 222 10.89 -2.81 -6.05
CA LEU A 222 11.25 -2.44 -7.42
C LEU A 222 12.77 -2.39 -7.61
N LEU A 223 13.50 -1.74 -6.71
CA LEU A 223 14.96 -1.66 -6.78
C LEU A 223 15.58 -3.05 -6.70
N THR A 224 15.14 -3.89 -5.75
CA THR A 224 15.68 -5.24 -5.57
C THR A 224 15.36 -6.16 -6.73
N SER A 225 14.11 -6.19 -7.20
CA SER A 225 13.68 -7.09 -8.28
C SER A 225 14.22 -6.67 -9.65
N ALA A 226 14.37 -5.37 -9.89
CA ALA A 226 14.87 -4.82 -11.14
C ALA A 226 16.38 -4.55 -11.14
N LYS A 227 17.10 -4.92 -10.07
CA LYS A 227 18.55 -4.70 -9.93
C LYS A 227 19.36 -5.02 -11.21
N PRO A 228 19.27 -6.23 -11.82
CA PRO A 228 20.07 -6.54 -13.01
C PRO A 228 19.71 -5.67 -14.23
N ALA A 229 18.43 -5.29 -14.36
CA ALA A 229 17.99 -4.41 -15.45
C ALA A 229 18.44 -2.96 -15.24
N ILE A 230 18.41 -2.48 -13.99
CA ILE A 230 18.90 -1.15 -13.64
C ILE A 230 20.42 -1.09 -13.81
N GLU A 231 21.17 -2.10 -13.34
CA GLU A 231 22.62 -2.18 -13.53
C GLU A 231 23.02 -2.23 -15.01
N ASP A 232 22.32 -3.00 -15.85
CA ASP A 232 22.57 -3.00 -17.30
C ASP A 232 22.27 -1.61 -17.92
N LEU A 233 21.23 -0.93 -17.46
CA LEU A 233 20.90 0.43 -17.94
C LEU A 233 21.94 1.46 -17.50
N LEU A 234 22.37 1.43 -16.23
CA LEU A 234 23.43 2.32 -15.72
C LEU A 234 24.77 2.03 -16.43
N ALA A 235 25.07 0.76 -16.71
CA ALA A 235 26.21 0.37 -17.53
C ALA A 235 26.10 0.91 -18.97
N GLN A 236 24.89 0.99 -19.54
CA GLN A 236 24.67 1.59 -20.86
C GLN A 236 24.84 3.13 -20.85
N GLN A 237 24.57 3.82 -19.74
CA GLN A 237 24.86 5.26 -19.63
C GLN A 237 26.36 5.54 -19.62
N THR A 238 27.13 4.70 -18.93
CA THR A 238 28.59 4.84 -18.84
C THR A 238 29.31 4.29 -20.06
N THR A 239 28.79 3.22 -20.66
CA THR A 239 29.29 2.52 -21.86
C THR A 239 28.16 2.24 -22.86
N PRO A 240 27.80 3.22 -23.70
CA PRO A 240 26.68 3.04 -24.61
C PRO A 240 26.96 1.97 -25.65
N LYS A 241 26.05 0.99 -25.70
CA LYS A 241 26.01 -0.06 -26.71
C LYS A 241 24.93 0.27 -27.72
N VAL A 242 25.23 0.12 -29.00
CA VAL A 242 24.23 0.18 -30.05
C VAL A 242 23.47 -1.14 -30.04
N ARG A 243 22.23 -1.13 -29.58
CA ARG A 243 21.37 -2.33 -29.53
C ARG A 243 20.32 -2.37 -30.63
N TRP A 244 20.06 -1.25 -31.27
CA TRP A 244 18.99 -1.12 -32.26
C TRP A 244 19.55 -0.58 -33.58
N GLY A 245 19.08 -1.17 -34.67
CA GLY A 245 19.33 -0.71 -36.02
C GLY A 245 18.02 -0.51 -36.75
N THR A 246 17.95 0.53 -37.58
CA THR A 246 16.84 0.73 -38.50
C THR A 246 17.19 0.08 -39.83
N TYR A 247 16.45 -0.96 -40.19
CA TYR A 247 16.53 -1.67 -41.45
C TYR A 247 15.70 -0.94 -42.49
N ILE A 248 16.29 -0.66 -43.64
CA ILE A 248 15.61 -0.01 -44.75
C ILE A 248 15.33 -1.08 -45.81
N GLU A 249 14.05 -1.23 -46.13
CA GLU A 249 13.57 -2.20 -47.10
C GLU A 249 12.74 -1.48 -48.15
N ASN A 250 12.94 -1.86 -49.42
CA ASN A 250 12.13 -1.35 -50.52
C ASN A 250 11.00 -2.34 -50.79
N GLY A 251 9.78 -1.94 -50.46
CA GLY A 251 8.58 -2.72 -50.73
C GLY A 251 7.80 -2.24 -51.95
N PRO A 252 6.71 -2.95 -52.33
CA PRO A 252 5.86 -2.59 -53.47
C PRO A 252 5.22 -1.20 -53.37
N GLY A 253 5.08 -0.65 -52.16
CA GLY A 253 4.54 0.68 -51.88
C GLY A 253 5.59 1.78 -51.65
N GLY A 254 6.87 1.49 -51.89
CA GLY A 254 7.99 2.39 -51.58
C GLY A 254 8.85 1.91 -50.41
N PRO A 255 9.90 2.67 -50.05
CA PRO A 255 10.78 2.33 -48.94
C PRO A 255 10.04 2.42 -47.60
N TRP A 256 10.20 1.39 -46.76
CA TRP A 256 9.83 1.45 -45.34
C TRP A 256 11.03 1.15 -44.46
N MET A 257 10.92 1.57 -43.20
CA MET A 257 11.96 1.41 -42.20
C MET A 257 11.42 0.59 -41.04
N SER A 258 12.12 -0.48 -40.65
CA SER A 258 11.79 -1.25 -39.46
C SER A 258 12.91 -1.15 -38.43
N MET A 259 12.56 -0.84 -37.18
CA MET A 259 13.52 -0.86 -36.08
C MET A 259 13.59 -2.28 -35.51
N GLN A 260 14.78 -2.86 -35.49
CA GLN A 260 15.00 -4.21 -34.98
C GLN A 260 16.23 -4.24 -34.05
N PRO A 261 16.25 -5.16 -33.06
CA PRO A 261 17.42 -5.34 -32.22
C PRO A 261 18.58 -5.92 -33.04
N LEU A 262 19.77 -5.37 -32.84
CA LEU A 262 20.99 -5.88 -33.45
C LEU A 262 21.37 -7.22 -32.78
N PRO A 263 21.68 -8.27 -33.57
CA PRO A 263 22.07 -9.57 -33.03
C PRO A 263 23.35 -9.50 -32.18
N GLU A 264 24.29 -8.63 -32.56
CA GLU A 264 25.52 -8.35 -31.81
C GLU A 264 25.61 -6.85 -31.50
N PRO A 265 25.23 -6.43 -30.27
CA PRO A 265 25.40 -5.05 -29.84
C PRO A 265 26.89 -4.67 -29.77
N PHE A 266 27.27 -3.54 -30.34
CA PHE A 266 28.65 -3.05 -30.33
C PHE A 266 28.79 -1.75 -29.53
N LEU A 267 29.99 -1.52 -28.99
CA LEU A 267 30.29 -0.35 -28.16
C LEU A 267 30.54 0.89 -29.03
N VAL A 268 30.00 2.03 -28.61
CA VAL A 268 30.44 3.33 -29.12
C VAL A 268 31.54 3.84 -28.20
N ALA A 269 32.78 3.96 -28.70
CA ALA A 269 33.91 4.35 -27.86
C ALA A 269 33.70 5.78 -27.35
N LYS A 270 33.79 6.00 -26.03
CA LYS A 270 33.87 7.35 -25.44
C LYS A 270 35.21 7.97 -25.83
N LYS A 271 35.20 9.13 -26.49
CA LYS A 271 36.42 9.94 -26.68
C LYS A 271 36.52 10.99 -25.58
N ASP A 272 35.40 11.63 -25.20
CA ASP A 272 35.25 12.61 -24.11
C ASP A 272 33.79 12.64 -23.60
N ASP A 273 33.51 13.33 -22.48
CA ASP A 273 32.19 13.40 -21.79
C ASP A 273 30.99 13.84 -22.66
N LYS A 274 31.24 14.42 -23.85
CA LYS A 274 30.20 14.91 -24.77
C LYS A 274 30.23 14.27 -26.16
N ASN A 275 31.28 13.51 -26.51
CA ASN A 275 31.50 13.03 -27.88
C ASN A 275 31.79 11.52 -27.93
N PHE A 276 30.85 10.80 -28.55
CA PHE A 276 30.99 9.38 -28.86
C PHE A 276 31.68 9.19 -30.20
N LYS A 277 32.79 8.45 -30.24
CA LYS A 277 33.43 8.03 -31.48
C LYS A 277 32.71 6.78 -31.99
N TRP A 278 31.90 6.97 -33.01
CA TRP A 278 31.30 5.87 -33.75
C TRP A 278 32.37 5.06 -34.48
N PRO A 279 32.29 3.73 -34.48
CA PRO A 279 33.14 2.92 -35.32
C PRO A 279 32.84 3.23 -36.81
N GLU A 280 33.89 3.28 -37.63
CA GLU A 280 33.75 3.51 -39.08
C GLU A 280 33.10 2.30 -39.76
N ASP A 281 33.47 1.10 -39.31
CA ASP A 281 32.94 -0.17 -39.79
C ASP A 281 32.42 -1.00 -38.60
N PHE A 282 31.28 -1.65 -38.77
CA PHE A 282 30.72 -2.59 -37.79
C PHE A 282 30.29 -3.90 -38.46
N LYS A 283 30.44 -5.01 -37.74
CA LYS A 283 30.09 -6.34 -38.23
C LYS A 283 28.69 -6.70 -37.77
N LEU A 284 27.91 -7.29 -38.67
CA LEU A 284 26.54 -7.74 -38.40
C LEU A 284 26.34 -9.16 -38.92
N ALA A 285 25.97 -10.08 -38.03
CA ALA A 285 25.60 -11.43 -38.39
C ALA A 285 24.10 -11.52 -38.67
N GLN A 286 23.69 -11.75 -39.93
CA GLN A 286 22.29 -11.95 -40.31
C GLN A 286 22.17 -13.16 -41.24
N GLY A 287 21.26 -14.09 -40.90
CA GLY A 287 21.01 -15.29 -41.71
C GLY A 287 22.23 -16.21 -41.88
N GLY A 288 23.13 -16.28 -40.88
CA GLY A 288 24.35 -17.08 -40.93
C GLY A 288 25.51 -16.48 -41.73
N LYS A 289 25.38 -15.24 -42.21
CA LYS A 289 26.44 -14.49 -42.89
C LYS A 289 26.84 -13.25 -42.07
N THR A 290 28.13 -12.94 -42.05
CA THR A 290 28.65 -11.73 -41.40
C THR A 290 28.88 -10.66 -42.46
N PHE A 291 28.22 -9.51 -42.32
CA PHE A 291 28.38 -8.34 -43.17
C PHE A 291 29.24 -7.31 -42.44
N THR A 292 30.23 -6.72 -43.12
CA THR A 292 30.94 -5.55 -42.59
C THR A 292 30.30 -4.31 -43.22
N LEU A 293 29.58 -3.55 -42.41
CA LEU A 293 28.83 -2.37 -42.82
C LEU A 293 29.61 -1.11 -42.45
N LYS A 294 29.71 -0.17 -43.40
CA LYS A 294 30.24 1.16 -43.13
C LYS A 294 29.17 2.03 -42.50
N ARG A 295 29.55 2.91 -41.57
CA ARG A 295 28.64 3.91 -41.03
C ARG A 295 28.09 4.79 -42.15
N TYR A 296 26.77 4.94 -42.19
CA TYR A 296 26.14 5.90 -43.09
C TYR A 296 26.45 7.34 -42.67
N SER A 297 27.00 8.12 -43.60
CA SER A 297 27.33 9.53 -43.42
C SER A 297 26.55 10.46 -44.37
N SER A 298 26.25 10.01 -45.59
CA SER A 298 25.52 10.76 -46.62
C SER A 298 25.12 9.86 -47.79
N GLY A 299 24.04 10.16 -48.51
CA GLY A 299 23.66 9.46 -49.74
C GLY A 299 22.16 9.18 -49.86
N ASP A 300 21.81 8.24 -50.74
CA ASP A 300 20.45 7.67 -50.80
C ASP A 300 20.49 6.30 -50.10
N PRO A 301 19.81 6.16 -48.95
CA PRO A 301 19.87 4.96 -48.15
C PRO A 301 19.03 3.80 -48.74
N THR A 302 18.28 4.05 -49.82
CA THR A 302 17.47 3.05 -50.53
C THR A 302 18.23 2.34 -51.66
N LYS A 303 19.44 2.80 -52.00
CA LYS A 303 20.30 2.25 -53.08
C LYS A 303 21.28 1.19 -52.61
N ALA A 304 21.03 0.57 -51.46
CA ALA A 304 21.84 -0.55 -50.99
C ALA A 304 21.87 -1.67 -52.03
N LYS A 305 23.03 -2.32 -52.20
CA LYS A 305 23.19 -3.39 -53.18
C LYS A 305 22.16 -4.49 -52.90
N GLN A 306 21.54 -4.98 -53.95
CA GLN A 306 20.49 -6.00 -53.88
C GLN A 306 21.00 -7.22 -53.09
N GLY A 307 20.40 -7.50 -51.92
CA GLY A 307 20.81 -8.59 -51.03
C GLY A 307 21.71 -8.21 -49.84
N GLU A 308 22.13 -6.94 -49.72
CA GLU A 308 22.82 -6.41 -48.54
C GLU A 308 21.81 -5.63 -47.66
N PRO A 309 21.58 -6.04 -46.40
CA PRO A 309 20.70 -5.32 -45.50
C PRO A 309 21.31 -3.94 -45.19
N TYR A 310 20.56 -2.87 -45.47
CA TYR A 310 20.98 -1.52 -45.13
C TYR A 310 20.49 -1.16 -43.73
N ILE A 311 21.44 -0.95 -42.82
CA ILE A 311 21.15 -0.73 -41.40
C ILE A 311 21.74 0.61 -40.98
N ILE A 312 20.88 1.50 -40.48
CA ILE A 312 21.30 2.72 -39.80
C ILE A 312 21.26 2.45 -38.30
N PRO A 313 22.42 2.40 -37.60
CA PRO A 313 22.42 2.19 -36.15
C PRO A 313 21.78 3.39 -35.45
N VAL A 314 20.90 3.10 -34.49
CA VAL A 314 20.23 4.14 -33.70
C VAL A 314 21.22 4.68 -32.66
N ASN A 315 21.27 5.99 -32.46
CA ASN A 315 22.13 6.58 -31.43
C ASN A 315 21.73 6.05 -30.03
N PRO A 316 22.62 5.40 -29.26
CA PRO A 316 22.31 4.91 -27.92
C PRO A 316 21.76 6.00 -26.98
N GLN A 317 22.19 7.26 -27.15
CA GLN A 317 21.67 8.38 -26.34
C GLN A 317 20.20 8.68 -26.63
N THR A 318 19.76 8.49 -27.88
CA THR A 318 18.36 8.71 -28.27
C THR A 318 17.52 7.45 -28.10
N GLN A 319 18.13 6.27 -27.99
CA GLN A 319 17.42 5.01 -27.70
C GLN A 319 16.67 5.09 -26.37
N ASN A 320 17.32 5.56 -25.30
CA ASN A 320 16.66 5.72 -24.00
C ASN A 320 15.58 6.81 -23.97
N ALA A 321 15.63 7.76 -24.91
CA ALA A 321 14.62 8.83 -25.03
C ALA A 321 13.35 8.35 -25.73
N VAL A 322 13.44 7.36 -26.64
CA VAL A 322 12.33 6.85 -27.46
C VAL A 322 11.82 5.49 -26.97
N CYS A 323 12.70 4.68 -26.38
CA CYS A 323 12.38 3.43 -25.69
C CYS A 323 12.84 3.51 -24.23
N PRO A 324 12.24 4.40 -23.42
CA PRO A 324 12.57 4.46 -22.01
C PRO A 324 12.30 3.09 -21.39
N SER A 325 13.20 2.62 -20.52
CA SER A 325 12.85 1.45 -19.73
C SER A 325 11.66 1.83 -18.85
N ASP A 326 10.55 1.08 -18.95
CA ASP A 326 9.37 1.27 -18.10
C ASP A 326 9.76 1.29 -16.62
N ILE A 327 10.83 0.57 -16.28
CA ILE A 327 11.43 0.47 -14.95
C ILE A 327 11.96 1.83 -14.47
N GLN A 328 12.69 2.60 -15.28
CA GLN A 328 13.19 3.92 -14.86
C GLN A 328 12.07 4.93 -14.67
N ILE A 329 11.10 4.98 -15.59
CA ILE A 329 9.95 5.89 -15.46
C ILE A 329 9.17 5.56 -14.20
N ARG A 330 8.92 4.26 -13.96
CA ARG A 330 8.23 3.79 -12.76
C ARG A 330 9.02 4.15 -11.51
N LEU A 331 10.32 3.85 -11.46
CA LEU A 331 11.17 4.13 -10.30
C LEU A 331 11.21 5.63 -9.96
N VAL A 332 11.40 6.50 -10.96
CA VAL A 332 11.41 7.96 -10.76
C VAL A 332 10.04 8.45 -10.28
N ARG A 333 8.95 7.91 -10.82
CA ARG A 333 7.59 8.25 -10.40
C ARG A 333 7.33 7.84 -8.95
N GLU A 334 7.70 6.62 -8.56
CA GLU A 334 7.51 6.11 -7.20
C GLU A 334 8.38 6.87 -6.20
N LEU A 335 9.65 7.13 -6.53
CA LEU A 335 10.55 7.94 -5.70
C LEU A 335 9.98 9.36 -5.47
N ARG A 336 9.52 10.01 -6.55
CA ARG A 336 8.94 11.36 -6.46
C ARG A 336 7.62 11.35 -5.69
N GLY A 337 6.74 10.39 -5.96
CA GLY A 337 5.47 10.27 -5.25
C GLY A 337 5.65 10.09 -3.75
N LEU A 338 6.64 9.29 -3.32
CA LEU A 338 6.96 9.17 -1.90
C LEU A 338 7.60 10.46 -1.35
N GLU A 339 8.48 11.11 -2.10
CA GLU A 339 9.08 12.39 -1.68
C GLU A 339 8.01 13.48 -1.48
N ASP A 340 7.02 13.57 -2.38
CA ASP A 340 5.89 14.49 -2.28
C ASP A 340 5.02 14.19 -1.05
N VAL A 341 4.84 12.91 -0.68
CA VAL A 341 4.13 12.52 0.55
C VAL A 341 4.91 12.96 1.81
N LEU A 342 6.22 12.76 1.84
CA LEU A 342 7.04 13.08 3.01
C LEU A 342 7.24 14.59 3.19
N ARG A 343 7.61 15.30 2.12
CA ARG A 343 8.02 16.72 2.15
C ARG A 343 6.94 17.69 1.67
N GLY A 344 5.87 17.18 1.07
CA GLY A 344 4.83 18.02 0.47
C GLY A 344 5.19 18.46 -0.95
N ASP A 345 4.20 19.03 -1.63
CA ASP A 345 4.38 19.69 -2.92
C ASP A 345 4.34 21.20 -2.72
N LYS A 346 5.40 21.90 -3.14
CA LYS A 346 5.51 23.37 -3.07
C LYS A 346 5.23 24.03 -4.42
N THR A 347 4.73 23.28 -5.39
CA THR A 347 4.39 23.80 -6.71
C THR A 347 3.23 24.80 -6.58
N PRO A 348 3.39 26.05 -7.06
CA PRO A 348 2.34 27.06 -6.96
C PRO A 348 1.02 26.54 -7.56
N GLY A 349 -0.04 26.54 -6.75
CA GLY A 349 -1.37 26.06 -7.14
C GLY A 349 -1.64 24.56 -6.89
N GLN A 350 -0.66 23.79 -6.40
CA GLN A 350 -0.85 22.43 -5.87
C GLN A 350 -0.20 22.24 -4.49
N GLU A 351 -0.08 23.34 -3.74
CA GLU A 351 0.57 23.36 -2.43
C GLU A 351 -0.09 22.36 -1.48
N LYS A 352 0.72 21.42 -0.98
CA LYS A 352 0.32 20.41 0.00
C LYS A 352 1.42 20.27 1.02
N ASP A 353 1.05 20.38 2.29
CA ASP A 353 1.97 20.13 3.40
C ASP A 353 2.35 18.64 3.44
N GLY A 354 3.63 18.37 3.65
CA GLY A 354 4.15 17.02 3.80
C GLY A 354 3.91 16.43 5.18
N LEU A 355 4.17 15.14 5.33
CA LEU A 355 4.17 14.46 6.62
C LEU A 355 5.13 15.09 7.64
N ILE A 356 6.28 15.63 7.21
CA ILE A 356 7.25 16.30 8.11
C ILE A 356 6.63 17.55 8.74
N ASP A 357 6.04 18.41 7.90
CA ASP A 357 5.41 19.66 8.35
C ASP A 357 4.18 19.34 9.21
N MET A 358 3.36 18.37 8.79
CA MET A 358 2.21 17.89 9.55
C MET A 358 2.62 17.33 10.92
N GLY A 359 3.67 16.51 10.99
CA GLY A 359 4.18 15.94 12.24
C GLY A 359 4.66 17.02 13.21
N THR A 360 5.37 18.02 12.69
CA THR A 360 5.85 19.16 13.48
C THR A 360 4.68 19.97 14.06
N VAL A 361 3.74 20.37 13.22
CA VAL A 361 2.54 21.13 13.63
C VAL A 361 1.68 20.32 14.62
N LEU A 362 1.57 19.02 14.40
CA LEU A 362 0.81 18.12 15.26
C LEU A 362 1.46 17.97 16.65
N ALA A 363 2.78 17.75 16.71
CA ALA A 363 3.51 17.66 17.97
C ALA A 363 3.37 18.94 18.81
N ASP A 364 3.47 20.11 18.18
CA ASP A 364 3.28 21.40 18.86
C ASP A 364 1.86 21.57 19.39
N LYS A 365 0.84 21.20 18.60
CA LYS A 365 -0.56 21.27 19.04
C LYS A 365 -0.87 20.29 20.17
N LEU A 366 -0.26 19.10 20.15
CA LEU A 366 -0.38 18.11 21.23
C LEU A 366 0.24 18.60 22.53
N LYS A 367 1.42 19.24 22.48
CA LYS A 367 2.05 19.88 23.66
C LYS A 367 1.22 21.03 24.24
N GLY A 368 0.34 21.62 23.43
CA GLY A 368 -0.62 22.65 23.84
C GLY A 368 -1.88 22.10 24.54
N VAL A 369 -2.13 20.79 24.50
CA VAL A 369 -3.31 20.20 25.15
C VAL A 369 -3.20 20.34 26.67
N GLY A 370 -4.21 20.97 27.29
CA GLY A 370 -4.26 21.18 28.74
C GLY A 370 -3.60 22.48 29.23
N ARG A 371 -3.02 23.28 28.33
CA ARG A 371 -2.59 24.65 28.64
C ARG A 371 -3.74 25.64 28.30
N PRO A 372 -4.01 26.64 29.16
CA PRO A 372 -5.07 27.61 28.96
C PRO A 372 -4.86 28.50 27.73
#